data_AF-A0A8T4MR64-F1
#
_entry.id   AF-A0A8T4MR64-F1
#
_cell.length_a   1.000
_cell.length_b   1.000
_cell.length_c   1.000
_cell.angle_alpha   90.00
_cell.angle_beta   90.00
_cell.angle_gamma   90.00
#
_symmetry.space_group_name_H-M   'P 1'
#
loop_
_entity.id
_entity.type
_entity.pdbx_description
1 polymer ?
#
loop_
_entity_poly.entity_id
_entity_poly.type
_entity_poly.pdbx_seq_one_letter_code
_entity_poly.pdbx_strand_id
1 'polypeptide(L)'
;MSSICKTCGEEDCDKHTFFIGKTVKIQNFSGSTPPEIFIGKWNYPNVYTGILAPQETYGDTSIMSSPESWHKNKLSISQITNYRNQLIYGRTQSNIKKLETKFLEVVKEVAMTHKSVATEFHLKRPITTNKEQDDRSPLIPKAAEIEKAELQENAKVLPKVDYLVNDKETKSAIAIQELHKANTQNSTIIKILSAGLLGLKKNRKLVPTRWSITAVDDTISKNMLEKIKQYQEISEYLVFNAEYLGNHYEFLLIPDSFAFEVIEISIKNPYNTGVWNDYE
;
A
#
# COMPACT_ATOMS: atom_id res chain seq x y z
N MET A 1 23.93 -24.01 -15.07
CA MET A 1 22.48 -24.10 -14.76
C MET A 1 21.80 -23.99 -16.11
N SER A 2 21.25 -25.09 -16.64
CA SER A 2 20.77 -25.12 -18.02
C SER A 2 19.49 -24.30 -18.21
N SER A 3 19.44 -23.55 -19.31
CA SER A 3 18.33 -22.70 -19.72
C SER A 3 17.74 -23.26 -21.01
N ILE A 4 16.43 -23.57 -21.05
CA ILE A 4 15.83 -24.26 -22.19
C ILE A 4 15.35 -23.24 -23.22
N CYS A 5 15.79 -23.33 -24.46
CA CYS A 5 15.35 -22.43 -25.52
C CYS A 5 13.84 -22.60 -25.80
N LYS A 6 13.10 -21.49 -25.84
CA LYS A 6 11.66 -21.48 -26.14
C LYS A 6 11.34 -21.79 -27.60
N THR A 7 12.30 -21.56 -28.51
CA THR A 7 12.12 -21.75 -29.95
C THR A 7 12.47 -23.16 -30.40
N CYS A 8 13.57 -23.74 -29.88
CA CYS A 8 14.05 -25.07 -30.31
C CYS A 8 14.06 -26.14 -29.21
N GLY A 9 13.84 -25.78 -27.94
CA GLY A 9 13.82 -26.74 -26.82
C GLY A 9 15.18 -27.24 -26.36
N GLU A 10 16.29 -26.79 -26.97
CA GLU A 10 17.64 -27.16 -26.55
C GLU A 10 18.08 -26.46 -25.26
N GLU A 11 18.79 -27.18 -24.39
CA GLU A 11 19.46 -26.61 -23.22
C GLU A 11 20.66 -25.75 -23.65
N ASP A 12 20.76 -24.54 -23.11
CA ASP A 12 21.85 -23.56 -23.35
C ASP A 12 22.10 -23.29 -24.84
N CYS A 13 21.03 -23.12 -25.60
CA CYS A 13 21.05 -22.82 -27.03
C CYS A 13 21.71 -21.46 -27.36
N ASP A 14 22.88 -21.49 -28.00
CA ASP A 14 23.58 -20.27 -28.46
C ASP A 14 22.92 -19.54 -29.64
N LYS A 15 21.93 -20.14 -30.30
CA LYS A 15 21.32 -19.62 -31.54
C LYS A 15 20.12 -18.70 -31.29
N HIS A 16 19.47 -18.81 -30.13
CA HIS A 16 18.25 -18.08 -29.83
C HIS A 16 18.35 -17.49 -28.43
N THR A 17 18.01 -16.21 -28.29
CA THR A 17 18.10 -15.47 -27.02
C THR A 17 16.90 -15.67 -26.09
N PHE A 18 15.84 -16.35 -26.54
CA PHE A 18 14.65 -16.61 -25.73
C PHE A 18 14.75 -17.95 -25.00
N PHE A 19 15.08 -17.88 -23.71
CA PHE A 19 15.14 -19.04 -22.82
C PHE A 19 13.95 -19.07 -21.86
N ILE A 20 13.43 -20.26 -21.59
CA ILE A 20 12.45 -20.52 -20.54
C ILE A 20 13.19 -20.43 -19.21
N GLY A 21 12.96 -19.34 -18.46
CA GLY A 21 13.34 -19.29 -17.07
C GLY A 21 12.69 -20.45 -16.30
N LYS A 22 13.44 -21.12 -15.42
CA LYS A 22 12.94 -22.24 -14.62
C LYS A 22 11.69 -21.81 -13.85
N THR A 23 10.52 -22.33 -14.25
CA THR A 23 9.26 -22.04 -13.58
C THR A 23 9.27 -22.68 -12.19
N VAL A 24 9.25 -21.86 -11.15
CA VAL A 24 9.14 -22.35 -9.76
C VAL A 24 7.66 -22.37 -9.39
N LYS A 25 7.17 -23.54 -9.00
CA LYS A 25 5.84 -23.68 -8.39
C LYS A 25 5.95 -23.42 -6.90
N ILE A 26 5.27 -22.40 -6.42
CA ILE A 26 5.24 -22.02 -5.02
C ILE A 26 3.89 -22.43 -4.47
N GLN A 27 3.88 -23.40 -3.56
CA GLN A 27 2.68 -23.79 -2.80
C GLN A 27 2.71 -23.23 -1.38
N ASN A 28 3.90 -23.20 -0.76
CA ASN A 28 4.14 -22.57 0.52
C ASN A 28 5.29 -21.59 0.35
N PHE A 29 5.23 -20.46 1.05
CA PHE A 29 6.35 -19.52 1.11
C PHE A 29 6.36 -18.79 2.44
N SER A 30 7.51 -18.23 2.77
CA SER A 30 7.71 -17.42 3.96
C SER A 30 8.62 -16.25 3.64
N GLY A 31 8.45 -15.17 4.38
CA GLY A 31 9.26 -13.96 4.25
C GLY A 31 8.78 -12.86 5.19
N SER A 32 9.60 -11.84 5.36
CA SER A 32 9.24 -10.66 6.16
C SER A 32 8.29 -9.77 5.37
N THR A 33 7.03 -9.66 5.80
CA THR A 33 6.07 -8.73 5.19
C THR A 33 6.48 -7.27 5.45
N PRO A 34 6.42 -6.36 4.45
CA PRO A 34 6.83 -4.95 4.55
C PRO A 34 5.73 -4.08 5.19
N PRO A 35 5.27 -4.48 6.38
CA PRO A 35 3.88 -4.66 6.79
C PRO A 35 2.82 -4.11 5.82
N GLU A 36 2.43 -4.91 4.83
CA GLU A 36 1.45 -4.48 3.82
C GLU A 36 0.23 -5.39 3.79
N ILE A 37 -0.94 -4.77 3.86
CA ILE A 37 -2.23 -5.43 3.63
C ILE A 37 -2.97 -4.76 2.49
N PHE A 38 -3.77 -5.54 1.75
CA PHE A 38 -4.62 -4.99 0.71
C PHE A 38 -6.04 -5.53 0.79
N ILE A 39 -6.99 -4.60 0.83
CA ILE A 39 -8.43 -4.88 0.85
C ILE A 39 -9.03 -4.27 -0.41
N GLY A 40 -9.47 -5.15 -1.31
CA GLY A 40 -10.02 -4.79 -2.59
C GLY A 40 -11.41 -4.15 -2.51
N LYS A 41 -11.78 -3.40 -3.54
CA LYS A 41 -13.16 -2.87 -3.72
C LYS A 41 -14.06 -3.78 -4.55
N TRP A 42 -13.47 -4.71 -5.32
CA TRP A 42 -14.22 -5.57 -6.23
C TRP A 42 -15.14 -6.50 -5.45
N ASN A 43 -16.37 -6.69 -5.95
CA ASN A 43 -17.40 -7.55 -5.36
C ASN A 43 -17.88 -7.14 -3.96
N TYR A 44 -17.74 -5.86 -3.60
CA TYR A 44 -18.27 -5.32 -2.33
C TYR A 44 -19.76 -5.66 -2.17
N PRO A 45 -20.22 -6.20 -1.02
CA PRO A 45 -19.53 -6.25 0.28
C PRO A 45 -18.66 -7.49 0.54
N ASN A 46 -18.47 -8.39 -0.43
CA ASN A 46 -17.61 -9.57 -0.31
C ASN A 46 -16.26 -9.31 -0.99
N VAL A 47 -15.35 -8.73 -0.24
CA VAL A 47 -14.08 -8.20 -0.76
C VAL A 47 -12.94 -9.19 -0.63
N TYR A 48 -11.95 -9.06 -1.52
CA TYR A 48 -10.65 -9.71 -1.31
C TYR A 48 -9.88 -8.97 -0.23
N THR A 49 -9.30 -9.72 0.69
CA THR A 49 -8.48 -9.24 1.80
C THR A 49 -7.23 -10.11 1.87
N GLY A 50 -6.08 -9.51 2.08
CA GLY A 50 -4.83 -10.26 2.09
C GLY A 50 -3.62 -9.47 2.54
N ILE A 51 -2.50 -10.18 2.63
CA ILE A 51 -1.19 -9.67 3.03
C ILE A 51 -0.26 -9.77 1.81
N LEU A 52 0.63 -8.80 1.68
CA LEU A 52 1.71 -8.85 0.70
C LEU A 52 3.01 -9.20 1.41
N ALA A 53 3.72 -10.19 0.88
CA ALA A 53 5.01 -10.60 1.42
C ALA A 53 5.93 -11.13 0.32
N PRO A 54 7.26 -10.90 0.42
CA PRO A 54 8.22 -11.49 -0.49
C PRO A 54 8.39 -12.99 -0.19
N GLN A 55 8.91 -13.73 -1.17
CA GLN A 55 9.35 -15.10 -0.97
C GLN A 55 10.82 -15.11 -0.55
N GLU A 56 11.14 -15.83 0.53
CA GLU A 56 12.50 -16.13 1.01
C GLU A 56 13.35 -14.90 1.38
N THR A 57 12.75 -13.70 1.43
CA THR A 57 13.40 -12.48 1.90
C THR A 57 13.02 -12.21 3.35
N TYR A 58 14.02 -12.13 4.23
CA TYR A 58 13.85 -11.87 5.65
C TYR A 58 14.58 -10.61 6.10
N GLY A 59 14.13 -10.02 7.20
CA GLY A 59 14.69 -8.81 7.78
C GLY A 59 13.86 -7.58 7.46
N ASP A 60 14.51 -6.43 7.26
CA ASP A 60 13.80 -5.19 6.97
C ASP A 60 13.41 -5.08 5.49
N THR A 61 12.16 -5.39 5.21
CA THR A 61 11.55 -5.28 3.87
C THR A 61 10.67 -4.04 3.74
N SER A 62 10.60 -3.16 4.74
CA SER A 62 9.67 -2.02 4.78
C SER A 62 9.74 -1.11 3.54
N ILE A 63 10.93 -0.99 2.93
CA ILE A 63 11.14 -0.26 1.67
C ILE A 63 10.33 -0.84 0.48
N MET A 64 9.82 -2.07 0.58
CA MET A 64 8.99 -2.67 -0.48
C MET A 64 7.54 -2.18 -0.47
N SER A 65 7.10 -1.49 0.59
CA SER A 65 5.70 -1.01 0.70
C SER A 65 5.53 0.23 1.57
N SER A 66 6.55 1.11 1.65
CA SER A 66 6.47 2.37 2.37
C SER A 66 6.51 3.57 1.41
N PRO A 67 5.35 4.14 1.05
CA PRO A 67 5.27 5.35 0.23
C PRO A 67 6.08 6.52 0.81
N GLU A 68 6.06 6.67 2.15
CA GLU A 68 6.85 7.69 2.84
C GLU A 68 8.35 7.50 2.61
N SER A 69 8.84 6.25 2.66
CA SER A 69 10.25 5.94 2.38
C SER A 69 10.59 6.09 0.91
N TRP A 70 9.68 5.76 -0.01
CA TRP A 70 9.90 5.96 -1.44
C TRP A 70 10.09 7.43 -1.77
N HIS A 71 9.21 8.29 -1.26
CA HIS A 71 9.30 9.73 -1.49
C HIS A 71 10.56 10.33 -0.86
N LYS A 72 10.87 9.95 0.39
CA LYS A 72 12.07 10.42 1.09
C LYS A 72 13.36 10.07 0.35
N ASN A 73 13.44 8.86 -0.22
CA ASN A 73 14.61 8.39 -0.96
C ASN A 73 14.54 8.70 -2.46
N LYS A 74 13.52 9.43 -2.92
CA LYS A 74 13.28 9.79 -4.33
C LYS A 74 13.38 8.58 -5.29
N LEU A 75 12.77 7.46 -4.90
CA LEU A 75 12.79 6.27 -5.73
C LEU A 75 12.06 6.50 -7.06
N SER A 76 12.61 5.95 -8.13
CA SER A 76 11.98 5.96 -9.46
C SER A 76 10.85 4.93 -9.56
N ILE A 77 9.96 5.11 -10.54
CA ILE A 77 8.89 4.15 -10.87
C ILE A 77 9.49 2.75 -11.09
N SER A 78 10.60 2.63 -11.82
CA SER A 78 11.25 1.34 -12.07
C SER A 78 11.69 0.64 -10.79
N GLN A 79 12.25 1.37 -9.83
CA GLN A 79 12.69 0.81 -8.53
C GLN A 79 11.48 0.37 -7.70
N ILE A 80 10.43 1.19 -7.63
CA ILE A 80 9.20 0.86 -6.92
C ILE A 80 8.56 -0.38 -7.52
N THR A 81 8.41 -0.44 -8.86
CA THR A 81 7.86 -1.60 -9.57
C THR A 81 8.69 -2.86 -9.32
N ASN A 82 10.02 -2.75 -9.29
CA ASN A 82 10.89 -3.88 -8.96
C ASN A 82 10.66 -4.40 -7.54
N TYR A 83 10.57 -3.52 -6.54
CA TYR A 83 10.26 -3.93 -5.18
C TYR A 83 8.87 -4.56 -5.08
N ARG A 84 7.87 -3.94 -5.72
CA ARG A 84 6.48 -4.43 -5.71
C ARG A 84 6.39 -5.82 -6.34
N ASN A 85 7.02 -6.06 -7.49
CA ASN A 85 6.99 -7.34 -8.22
C ASN A 85 7.59 -8.54 -7.46
N GLN A 86 8.36 -8.28 -6.40
CA GLN A 86 8.86 -9.33 -5.50
C GLN A 86 7.79 -9.85 -4.52
N LEU A 87 6.72 -9.09 -4.30
CA LEU A 87 5.67 -9.43 -3.36
C LEU A 87 4.65 -10.41 -3.97
N ILE A 88 4.18 -11.33 -3.15
CA ILE A 88 3.06 -12.22 -3.45
C ILE A 88 1.87 -11.72 -2.65
N TYR A 89 0.73 -11.50 -3.32
CA TYR A 89 -0.51 -11.09 -2.66
C TYR A 89 -1.32 -12.32 -2.25
N GLY A 90 -1.05 -12.83 -1.04
CA GLY A 90 -1.80 -13.92 -0.42
C GLY A 90 -3.15 -13.41 0.09
N ARG A 91 -4.24 -13.84 -0.56
CA ARG A 91 -5.58 -13.28 -0.32
C ARG A 91 -6.66 -14.34 -0.13
N THR A 92 -7.71 -13.96 0.59
CA THR A 92 -8.98 -14.68 0.68
C THR A 92 -10.13 -13.73 0.43
N GLN A 93 -11.33 -14.26 0.20
CA GLN A 93 -12.54 -13.46 0.05
C GLN A 93 -13.39 -13.57 1.30
N SER A 94 -13.81 -12.43 1.86
CA SER A 94 -14.68 -12.39 3.04
C SER A 94 -15.67 -11.22 2.95
N ASN A 95 -16.80 -11.36 3.63
CA ASN A 95 -17.72 -10.24 3.82
C ASN A 95 -17.08 -9.20 4.75
N ILE A 96 -17.24 -7.91 4.44
CA ILE A 96 -16.68 -6.80 5.22
C ILE A 96 -17.06 -6.81 6.71
N LYS A 97 -18.21 -7.40 7.08
CA LYS A 97 -18.69 -7.47 8.47
C LYS A 97 -18.16 -8.70 9.21
N LYS A 98 -17.66 -9.71 8.50
CA LYS A 98 -17.13 -10.94 9.09
C LYS A 98 -15.66 -10.73 9.44
N LEU A 99 -15.42 -10.15 10.62
CA LEU A 99 -14.08 -9.80 11.11
C LEU A 99 -13.40 -10.91 11.92
N GLU A 100 -14.12 -11.96 12.29
CA GLU A 100 -13.68 -13.03 13.20
C GLU A 100 -13.27 -14.26 12.39
N THR A 101 -12.12 -14.19 11.73
CA THR A 101 -11.49 -15.35 11.10
C THR A 101 -10.00 -15.36 11.43
N LYS A 102 -9.41 -16.55 11.58
CA LYS A 102 -7.98 -16.71 11.89
C LYS A 102 -7.08 -15.92 10.93
N PHE A 103 -7.39 -15.95 9.64
CA PHE A 103 -6.63 -15.18 8.65
C PHE A 103 -6.78 -13.66 8.84
N LEU A 104 -7.97 -13.17 9.20
CA LEU A 104 -8.17 -11.75 9.44
C LEU A 104 -7.52 -11.27 10.73
N GLU A 105 -7.29 -12.13 11.72
CA GLU A 105 -6.48 -11.80 12.91
C GLU A 105 -5.05 -11.48 12.48
N VAL A 106 -4.43 -12.34 11.66
CA VAL A 106 -3.10 -12.09 11.10
C VAL A 106 -3.07 -10.82 10.25
N VAL A 107 -4.08 -10.58 9.40
CA VAL A 107 -4.20 -9.34 8.61
C VAL A 107 -4.23 -8.12 9.53
N LYS A 108 -4.97 -8.16 10.64
CA LYS A 108 -5.03 -7.05 11.60
C LYS A 108 -3.70 -6.84 12.30
N GLU A 109 -3.02 -7.90 12.71
CA GLU A 109 -1.69 -7.80 13.33
C GLU A 109 -0.65 -7.18 12.38
N VAL A 110 -0.63 -7.62 11.13
CA VAL A 110 0.20 -7.01 10.08
C VAL A 110 -0.17 -5.55 9.83
N ALA A 111 -1.47 -5.20 9.86
CA ALA A 111 -1.90 -3.82 9.67
C ALA A 111 -1.42 -2.87 10.78
N MET A 112 -1.30 -3.36 12.02
CA MET A 112 -0.91 -2.58 13.19
C MET A 112 0.61 -2.36 13.31
N THR A 113 1.42 -3.22 12.71
CA THR A 113 2.86 -3.15 12.90
C THR A 113 3.53 -2.08 12.05
N HIS A 114 4.54 -1.45 12.64
CA HIS A 114 5.37 -0.43 12.00
C HIS A 114 6.70 -1.00 11.46
N LYS A 115 6.96 -2.30 11.65
CA LYS A 115 8.19 -2.99 11.22
C LYS A 115 7.83 -4.22 10.41
N SER A 116 8.80 -4.68 9.64
CA SER A 116 8.69 -5.93 8.91
C SER A 116 8.53 -7.11 9.86
N VAL A 117 7.66 -8.06 9.52
CA VAL A 117 7.33 -9.23 10.37
C VAL A 117 7.41 -10.50 9.53
N ALA A 118 8.17 -11.49 9.97
CA ALA A 118 8.26 -12.80 9.35
C ALA A 118 6.88 -13.48 9.37
N THR A 119 6.42 -13.93 8.20
CA THR A 119 5.11 -14.58 8.05
C THR A 119 5.25 -15.76 7.10
N GLU A 120 4.60 -16.85 7.46
CA GLU A 120 4.48 -18.05 6.63
C GLU A 120 3.09 -18.11 6.00
N PHE A 121 3.03 -18.57 4.75
CA PHE A 121 1.83 -18.61 3.94
C PHE A 121 1.69 -19.97 3.25
N HIS A 122 0.53 -20.57 3.38
CA HIS A 122 0.12 -21.79 2.68
C HIS A 122 -0.95 -21.45 1.65
N LEU A 123 -0.65 -21.67 0.38
CA LEU A 123 -1.56 -21.36 -0.73
C LEU A 123 -2.46 -22.55 -1.05
N LYS A 124 -3.73 -22.28 -1.38
CA LYS A 124 -4.67 -23.33 -1.80
C LYS A 124 -4.27 -24.01 -3.11
N ARG A 125 -3.60 -23.26 -3.98
CA ARG A 125 -3.09 -23.72 -5.27
C ARG A 125 -1.71 -23.13 -5.51
N PRO A 126 -0.79 -23.91 -6.09
CA PRO A 126 0.54 -23.40 -6.39
C PRO A 126 0.45 -22.29 -7.43
N ILE A 127 1.18 -21.20 -7.20
CA ILE A 127 1.41 -20.17 -8.21
C ILE A 127 2.71 -20.45 -8.94
N THR A 128 2.80 -20.01 -10.19
CA THR A 128 4.04 -20.04 -10.96
C THR A 128 4.65 -18.66 -10.95
N THR A 129 5.92 -18.57 -10.56
CA THR A 129 6.70 -17.36 -10.72
C THR A 129 7.62 -17.53 -11.92
N ASN A 130 7.48 -16.61 -12.87
CA ASN A 130 8.51 -16.39 -13.86
C ASN A 130 9.53 -15.41 -13.26
N LYS A 131 10.81 -15.66 -13.51
CA LYS A 131 11.90 -14.73 -13.16
C LYS A 131 11.92 -13.49 -14.04
N GLU A 132 11.23 -13.52 -15.19
CA GLU A 132 11.10 -12.37 -16.07
C GLU A 132 10.21 -11.31 -15.42
N GLN A 133 10.74 -10.10 -15.36
CA GLN A 133 10.05 -8.91 -14.88
C GLN A 133 9.05 -8.51 -15.95
N ASP A 134 7.75 -8.68 -15.69
CA ASP A 134 6.73 -8.12 -16.58
C ASP A 134 6.62 -6.62 -16.30
N ASP A 135 7.08 -5.81 -17.24
CA ASP A 135 6.95 -4.35 -17.21
C ASP A 135 5.49 -3.86 -17.25
N ARG A 136 4.55 -4.77 -17.55
CA ARG A 136 3.09 -4.53 -17.54
C ARG A 136 2.40 -5.15 -16.33
N SER A 137 3.15 -5.59 -15.33
CA SER A 137 2.60 -6.18 -14.11
C SER A 137 1.76 -5.16 -13.32
N PRO A 138 0.55 -5.52 -12.86
CA PRO A 138 -0.24 -4.63 -12.01
C PRO A 138 0.52 -4.31 -10.72
N LEU A 139 0.26 -3.13 -10.15
CA LEU A 139 0.84 -2.67 -8.87
C LEU A 139 0.66 -3.66 -7.69
N ILE A 140 -0.27 -4.61 -7.83
CA ILE A 140 -0.48 -5.72 -6.91
C ILE A 140 -0.11 -7.01 -7.66
N PRO A 141 1.11 -7.51 -7.48
CA PRO A 141 1.58 -8.66 -8.23
C PRO A 141 1.09 -9.97 -7.62
N LYS A 142 1.05 -11.01 -8.46
CA LYS A 142 1.00 -12.43 -8.06
C LYS A 142 -0.08 -12.72 -7.00
N ALA A 143 -1.34 -12.42 -7.33
CA ALA A 143 -2.47 -12.73 -6.47
C ALA A 143 -2.64 -14.25 -6.31
N ALA A 144 -2.57 -14.72 -5.07
CA ALA A 144 -2.63 -16.14 -4.73
C ALA A 144 -3.72 -16.40 -3.69
N GLU A 145 -4.55 -17.41 -3.92
CA GLU A 145 -5.57 -17.77 -2.94
C GLU A 145 -4.94 -18.52 -1.77
N ILE A 146 -5.19 -18.02 -0.56
CA ILE A 146 -4.54 -18.52 0.64
C ILE A 146 -5.42 -19.48 1.43
N GLU A 147 -4.81 -20.52 1.97
CA GLU A 147 -5.42 -21.44 2.92
C GLU A 147 -5.16 -20.99 4.36
N LYS A 148 -3.90 -20.65 4.67
CA LYS A 148 -3.44 -20.30 6.01
C LYS A 148 -2.28 -19.31 5.95
N ALA A 149 -2.22 -18.40 6.92
CA ALA A 149 -1.05 -17.57 7.19
C ALA A 149 -0.77 -17.55 8.70
N GLU A 150 0.50 -17.50 9.09
CA GLU A 150 0.92 -17.44 10.49
C GLU A 150 2.14 -16.52 10.64
N LEU A 151 2.11 -15.65 11.65
CA LEU A 151 3.29 -14.87 12.00
C LEU A 151 4.32 -15.78 12.66
N GLN A 152 5.57 -15.69 12.20
CA GLN A 152 6.70 -16.45 12.76
C GLN A 152 7.38 -15.69 13.91
N GLU A 153 6.97 -14.44 14.16
CA GLU A 153 7.46 -13.59 15.24
C GLU A 153 6.38 -12.61 15.71
N ASN A 154 6.59 -11.99 16.88
CA ASN A 154 5.65 -11.01 17.42
C ASN A 154 5.66 -9.70 16.62
N ALA A 155 4.48 -9.24 16.24
CA ALA A 155 4.29 -7.94 15.58
C ALA A 155 4.70 -6.78 16.51
N LYS A 156 5.50 -5.85 15.99
CA LYS A 156 5.93 -4.66 16.74
C LYS A 156 4.93 -3.52 16.50
N VAL A 157 4.12 -3.20 17.50
CA VAL A 157 3.06 -2.17 17.43
C VAL A 157 3.45 -0.96 18.28
N LEU A 158 3.15 0.24 17.79
CA LEU A 158 3.37 1.47 18.56
C LEU A 158 2.31 1.61 19.66
N PRO A 159 2.65 2.09 20.87
CA PRO A 159 1.70 2.16 21.99
C PRO A 159 0.40 2.92 21.68
N LYS A 160 0.49 4.04 20.95
CA LYS A 160 -0.69 4.84 20.58
C LYS A 160 -1.60 4.10 19.58
N VAL A 161 -1.02 3.30 18.68
CA VAL A 161 -1.78 2.45 17.75
C VAL A 161 -2.51 1.36 18.52
N ASP A 162 -1.80 0.63 19.39
CA ASP A 162 -2.39 -0.41 20.22
C ASP A 162 -3.54 0.13 21.09
N TYR A 163 -3.33 1.28 21.74
CA TYR A 163 -4.36 1.95 22.53
C TYR A 163 -5.64 2.26 21.73
N LEU A 164 -5.51 2.93 20.58
CA LEU A 164 -6.67 3.35 19.77
C LEU A 164 -7.36 2.20 19.04
N VAL A 165 -6.63 1.13 18.70
CA VAL A 165 -7.23 -0.08 18.13
C VAL A 165 -8.07 -0.81 19.19
N ASN A 166 -7.63 -0.82 20.44
CA ASN A 166 -8.38 -1.42 21.54
C ASN A 166 -9.55 -0.55 22.03
N ASP A 167 -9.51 0.76 21.78
CA ASP A 167 -10.63 1.67 22.07
C ASP A 167 -11.80 1.49 21.10
N LYS A 168 -12.88 0.91 21.61
CA LYS A 168 -14.08 0.57 20.85
C LYS A 168 -15.21 1.61 20.97
N GLU A 169 -14.98 2.69 21.72
CA GLU A 169 -15.95 3.77 21.97
C GLU A 169 -15.56 5.09 21.28
N THR A 170 -14.34 5.19 20.77
CA THR A 170 -13.89 6.35 19.99
C THR A 170 -14.34 6.27 18.52
N LYS A 171 -14.83 7.40 17.97
CA LYS A 171 -15.14 7.53 16.54
C LYS A 171 -13.86 7.45 15.70
N SER A 172 -13.94 6.84 14.51
CA SER A 172 -12.78 6.66 13.63
C SER A 172 -12.10 7.97 13.26
N ALA A 173 -12.87 9.04 13.01
CA ALA A 173 -12.33 10.36 12.69
C ALA A 173 -11.45 10.93 13.82
N ILE A 174 -11.87 10.77 15.07
CA ILE A 174 -11.09 11.20 16.25
C ILE A 174 -9.83 10.36 16.38
N ALA A 175 -9.94 9.03 16.25
CA ALA A 175 -8.78 8.15 16.31
C ALA A 175 -7.73 8.47 15.22
N ILE A 176 -8.17 8.76 13.99
CA ILE A 176 -7.29 9.17 12.88
C ILE A 176 -6.53 10.44 13.25
N GLN A 177 -7.22 11.46 13.76
CA GLN A 177 -6.58 12.72 14.18
C GLN A 177 -5.58 12.52 15.31
N GLU A 178 -5.91 11.69 16.30
CA GLU A 178 -5.03 11.38 17.43
C GLU A 178 -3.77 10.61 17.01
N LEU A 179 -3.87 9.70 16.03
CA LEU A 179 -2.72 9.01 15.46
C LEU A 179 -1.83 9.95 14.65
N HIS A 180 -2.44 10.81 13.85
CA HIS A 180 -1.73 11.80 13.06
C HIS A 180 -0.96 12.79 13.96
N LYS A 181 -1.59 13.30 15.03
CA LYS A 181 -0.93 14.14 16.05
C LYS A 181 0.22 13.42 16.77
N ALA A 182 0.13 12.10 16.90
CA ALA A 182 1.18 11.27 17.47
C ALA A 182 2.28 10.89 16.45
N ASN A 183 2.34 11.54 15.28
CA ASN A 183 3.30 11.28 14.21
C ASN A 183 3.28 9.84 13.69
N THR A 184 2.12 9.17 13.73
CA THR A 184 1.93 7.88 13.06
C THR A 184 1.88 8.11 11.54
N GLN A 185 2.64 7.33 10.78
CA GLN A 185 2.66 7.41 9.31
C GLN A 185 1.25 7.24 8.72
N ASN A 186 0.92 8.05 7.71
CA ASN A 186 -0.38 8.01 7.04
C ASN A 186 -0.67 6.62 6.46
N SER A 187 0.32 5.95 5.87
CA SER A 187 0.18 4.57 5.38
C SER A 187 -0.24 3.59 6.48
N THR A 188 0.26 3.76 7.71
CA THR A 188 -0.13 2.94 8.86
C THR A 188 -1.58 3.23 9.27
N ILE A 189 -1.99 4.50 9.33
CA ILE A 189 -3.37 4.90 9.66
C ILE A 189 -4.36 4.34 8.62
N ILE A 190 -3.99 4.38 7.34
CA ILE A 190 -4.78 3.81 6.23
C ILE A 190 -4.94 2.30 6.41
N LYS A 191 -3.86 1.56 6.69
CA LYS A 191 -3.89 0.10 6.89
C LYS A 191 -4.82 -0.29 8.03
N ILE A 192 -4.68 0.31 9.21
CA ILE A 192 -5.53 -0.03 10.36
C ILE A 192 -7.00 0.34 10.13
N LEU A 193 -7.29 1.45 9.46
CA LEU A 193 -8.67 1.80 9.07
C LEU A 193 -9.22 0.78 8.08
N SER A 194 -8.43 0.41 7.08
CA SER A 194 -8.78 -0.59 6.06
C SER A 194 -9.09 -1.95 6.70
N ALA A 195 -8.28 -2.39 7.66
CA ALA A 195 -8.48 -3.61 8.45
C ALA A 195 -9.69 -3.56 9.41
N GLY A 196 -10.41 -2.44 9.48
CA GLY A 196 -11.58 -2.27 10.34
C GLY A 196 -11.23 -2.16 11.82
N LEU A 197 -10.04 -1.66 12.15
CA LEU A 197 -9.54 -1.57 13.52
C LEU A 197 -9.89 -0.26 14.23
N LEU A 198 -10.35 0.76 13.50
CA LEU A 198 -10.71 2.06 14.06
C LEU A 198 -12.23 2.29 14.07
N GLY A 199 -12.71 3.01 15.07
CA GLY A 199 -14.11 3.42 15.21
C GLY A 199 -14.92 2.58 16.19
N LEU A 200 -16.18 2.98 16.36
CA LEU A 200 -17.13 2.34 17.28
C LEU A 200 -17.29 0.85 16.98
N LYS A 201 -17.33 0.00 18.03
CA LYS A 201 -17.44 -1.47 17.90
C LYS A 201 -18.46 -1.91 16.85
N LYS A 202 -19.66 -1.33 16.90
CA LYS A 202 -20.80 -1.66 16.02
C LYS A 202 -20.60 -1.27 14.55
N ASN A 203 -19.68 -0.35 14.26
CA ASN A 203 -19.43 0.19 12.93
C ASN A 203 -18.14 -0.34 12.30
N ARG A 204 -17.31 -1.07 13.06
CA ARG A 204 -16.07 -1.66 12.55
C ARG A 204 -16.38 -2.69 11.46
N LYS A 205 -15.72 -2.53 10.32
CA LYS A 205 -15.84 -3.38 9.13
C LYS A 205 -14.59 -3.21 8.27
N LEU A 206 -14.29 -4.17 7.42
CA LEU A 206 -13.26 -4.00 6.40
C LEU A 206 -13.65 -2.84 5.47
N VAL A 207 -12.70 -1.96 5.20
CA VAL A 207 -12.86 -0.83 4.28
C VAL A 207 -11.87 -1.02 3.13
N PRO A 208 -12.33 -1.05 1.87
CA PRO A 208 -11.43 -1.08 0.71
C PRO A 208 -10.32 -0.04 0.83
N THR A 209 -9.08 -0.45 0.57
CA THR A 209 -7.88 0.38 0.80
C THR A 209 -8.00 1.74 0.10
N ARG A 210 -8.57 1.80 -1.11
CA ARG A 210 -8.83 3.07 -1.81
C ARG A 210 -9.73 4.02 -1.03
N TRP A 211 -10.78 3.52 -0.39
CA TRP A 211 -11.68 4.34 0.42
C TRP A 211 -11.02 4.76 1.73
N SER A 212 -10.18 3.89 2.31
CA SER A 212 -9.39 4.24 3.49
C SER A 212 -8.38 5.35 3.20
N ILE A 213 -7.74 5.35 2.02
CA ILE A 213 -6.85 6.44 1.59
C ILE A 213 -7.63 7.78 1.61
N THR A 214 -8.74 7.85 0.88
CA THR A 214 -9.57 9.06 0.81
C THR A 214 -10.12 9.47 2.17
N ALA A 215 -10.58 8.52 3.00
CA ALA A 215 -11.16 8.84 4.30
C ALA A 215 -10.14 9.37 5.31
N VAL A 216 -8.92 8.82 5.32
CA VAL A 216 -7.83 9.30 6.17
C VAL A 216 -7.39 10.69 5.72
N ASP A 217 -7.16 10.87 4.42
CA ASP A 217 -6.77 12.14 3.81
C ASP A 217 -7.80 13.24 4.12
N ASP A 218 -9.07 13.02 3.79
CA ASP A 218 -10.16 13.98 4.04
C ASP A 218 -10.26 14.38 5.53
N THR A 219 -10.13 13.41 6.43
CA THR A 219 -10.20 13.65 7.89
C THR A 219 -9.05 14.52 8.39
N ILE A 220 -7.82 14.24 7.91
CA ILE A 220 -6.63 15.00 8.30
C ILE A 220 -6.66 16.40 7.68
N SER A 221 -6.93 16.49 6.38
CA SER A 221 -6.96 17.73 5.61
C SER A 221 -8.01 18.71 6.14
N LYS A 222 -9.23 18.25 6.46
CA LYS A 222 -10.26 19.10 7.10
C LYS A 222 -9.81 19.65 8.44
N ASN A 223 -9.14 18.83 9.26
CA ASN A 223 -8.62 19.29 10.54
C ASN A 223 -7.45 20.28 10.41
N MET A 224 -6.63 20.15 9.36
CA MET A 224 -5.58 21.12 9.04
C MET A 224 -6.17 22.41 8.50
N LEU A 225 -7.20 22.33 7.65
CA LEU A 225 -7.90 23.48 7.08
C LEU A 225 -8.45 24.43 8.16
N GLU A 226 -9.06 23.89 9.22
CA GLU A 226 -9.55 24.69 10.35
C GLU A 226 -8.44 25.49 11.04
N LYS A 227 -7.19 25.00 11.03
CA LYS A 227 -6.04 25.73 11.55
C LYS A 227 -5.51 26.75 10.55
N ILE A 228 -5.46 26.38 9.27
CA ILE A 228 -4.93 27.24 8.21
C ILE A 228 -5.74 28.54 8.10
N LYS A 229 -7.06 28.45 8.23
CA LYS A 229 -7.96 29.62 8.26
C LYS A 229 -7.70 30.61 9.39
N GLN A 230 -6.93 30.23 10.40
CA GLN A 230 -6.58 31.10 11.54
C GLN A 230 -5.21 31.78 11.39
N TYR A 231 -4.42 31.40 10.37
CA TYR A 231 -3.16 32.07 10.10
C TYR A 231 -3.37 33.43 9.46
N GLN A 232 -2.38 34.31 9.62
CA GLN A 232 -2.37 35.60 8.96
C GLN A 232 -2.22 35.42 7.44
N GLU A 233 -2.93 36.24 6.68
CA GLU A 233 -2.80 36.31 5.22
C GLU A 233 -1.35 36.62 4.80
N ILE A 234 -0.94 36.05 3.68
CA ILE A 234 0.35 36.34 3.07
C ILE A 234 0.32 37.73 2.40
N SER A 235 1.46 38.41 2.34
CA SER A 235 1.55 39.76 1.77
C SER A 235 1.87 39.80 0.28
N GLU A 236 2.24 38.67 -0.31
CA GLU A 236 2.71 38.57 -1.69
C GLU A 236 2.30 37.24 -2.33
N TYR A 237 2.35 37.18 -3.65
CA TYR A 237 2.18 35.94 -4.39
C TYR A 237 3.36 35.02 -4.14
N LEU A 238 3.09 33.78 -3.73
CA LEU A 238 4.10 32.76 -3.53
C LEU A 238 3.89 31.63 -4.52
N VAL A 239 4.94 31.24 -5.24
CA VAL A 239 4.89 30.14 -6.20
C VAL A 239 5.84 29.03 -5.73
N PHE A 240 5.31 27.82 -5.65
CA PHE A 240 6.08 26.62 -5.32
C PHE A 240 5.85 25.55 -6.37
N ASN A 241 6.85 24.69 -6.57
CA ASN A 241 6.70 23.53 -7.42
C ASN A 241 7.12 22.25 -6.69
N ALA A 242 6.59 21.13 -7.14
CA ALA A 242 7.03 19.82 -6.71
C ALA A 242 6.94 18.82 -7.87
N GLU A 243 8.00 18.04 -8.06
CA GLU A 243 8.03 16.96 -9.06
C GLU A 243 8.32 15.62 -8.38
N TYR A 244 7.50 14.61 -8.68
CA TYR A 244 7.77 13.23 -8.26
C TYR A 244 7.01 12.21 -9.12
N LEU A 245 7.70 11.12 -9.50
CA LEU A 245 7.14 10.01 -10.29
C LEU A 245 6.41 10.45 -11.57
N GLY A 246 6.90 11.49 -12.24
CA GLY A 246 6.32 12.02 -13.47
C GLY A 246 5.08 12.90 -13.27
N ASN A 247 4.71 13.19 -12.02
CA ASN A 247 3.76 14.23 -11.69
C ASN A 247 4.51 15.51 -11.36
N HIS A 248 4.08 16.61 -11.95
CA HIS A 248 4.55 17.96 -11.68
C HIS A 248 3.41 18.78 -11.09
N TYR A 249 3.69 19.48 -10.00
CA TYR A 249 2.74 20.34 -9.31
C TYR A 249 3.27 21.77 -9.32
N GLU A 250 2.41 22.73 -9.64
CA GLU A 250 2.61 24.15 -9.36
C GLU A 250 1.58 24.59 -8.31
N PHE A 251 2.03 25.26 -7.27
CA PHE A 251 1.21 25.82 -6.21
C PHE A 251 1.38 27.34 -6.23
N LEU A 252 0.29 28.06 -6.46
CA LEU A 252 0.23 29.51 -6.36
C LEU A 252 -0.58 29.87 -5.12
N LEU A 253 0.06 30.52 -4.14
CA LEU A 253 -0.62 31.13 -3.02
C LEU A 253 -0.86 32.60 -3.31
N ILE A 254 -2.09 33.05 -3.10
CA ILE A 254 -2.54 34.40 -3.44
C ILE A 254 -2.69 35.20 -2.14
N PRO A 255 -2.29 36.48 -2.09
CA PRO A 255 -2.42 37.34 -0.90
C PRO A 255 -3.88 37.78 -0.69
N ASP A 256 -4.72 36.83 -0.30
CA ASP A 256 -6.13 37.02 0.03
C ASP A 256 -6.58 35.95 1.04
N SER A 257 -7.81 36.08 1.54
CA SER A 257 -8.45 35.18 2.50
C SER A 257 -8.59 33.75 1.95
N PHE A 258 -7.60 32.89 2.25
CA PHE A 258 -7.57 31.48 1.85
C PHE A 258 -7.67 31.27 0.32
N ALA A 259 -6.96 32.09 -0.46
CA ALA A 259 -6.93 31.98 -1.91
C ALA A 259 -5.68 31.23 -2.42
N PHE A 260 -5.88 30.25 -3.27
CA PHE A 260 -4.79 29.48 -3.88
C PHE A 260 -5.19 28.85 -5.22
N GLU A 261 -4.20 28.47 -6.00
CA GLU A 261 -4.37 27.65 -7.20
C GLU A 261 -3.31 26.53 -7.21
N VAL A 262 -3.74 25.32 -7.54
CA VAL A 262 -2.86 24.16 -7.74
C VAL A 262 -3.06 23.61 -9.14
N ILE A 263 -1.96 23.48 -9.87
CA ILE A 263 -1.94 22.86 -11.19
C ILE A 263 -1.16 21.55 -11.09
N GLU A 264 -1.84 20.43 -11.32
CA GLU A 264 -1.22 19.11 -11.44
C GLU A 264 -1.07 18.74 -12.92
N ILE A 265 0.15 18.43 -13.32
CA ILE A 265 0.49 17.92 -14.65
C ILE A 265 0.98 16.48 -14.47
N SER A 266 0.17 15.51 -14.91
CA SER A 266 0.48 14.09 -14.85
C SER A 266 0.93 13.56 -16.21
N ILE A 267 2.11 12.96 -16.27
CA ILE A 267 2.57 12.26 -17.48
C ILE A 267 1.98 10.85 -17.48
N LYS A 268 0.86 10.65 -18.19
CA LYS A 268 0.22 9.32 -18.32
C LYS A 268 0.99 8.42 -19.29
N ASN A 269 1.62 9.01 -20.31
CA ASN A 269 2.51 8.40 -21.31
C ASN A 269 3.27 9.57 -21.99
N PRO A 270 4.48 9.39 -22.57
CA PRO A 270 5.17 10.43 -23.36
C PRO A 270 4.32 11.18 -24.40
N TYR A 271 3.18 10.64 -24.82
CA TYR A 271 2.25 11.27 -25.78
C TYR A 271 0.94 11.80 -25.17
N ASN A 272 0.74 11.70 -23.86
CA ASN A 272 -0.52 12.11 -23.22
C ASN A 272 -0.26 12.68 -21.82
N THR A 273 -0.39 14.00 -21.71
CA THR A 273 -0.31 14.76 -20.46
C THR A 273 -1.72 15.07 -19.97
N GLY A 274 -2.05 14.67 -18.74
CA GLY A 274 -3.27 15.10 -18.08
C GLY A 274 -2.98 16.34 -17.24
N VAL A 275 -3.70 17.43 -17.46
CA VAL A 275 -3.66 18.61 -16.61
C VAL A 275 -4.92 18.64 -15.75
N TRP A 276 -4.74 18.86 -14.45
CA TRP A 276 -5.80 19.10 -13.49
C TRP A 276 -5.51 20.40 -12.77
N ASN A 277 -6.57 21.13 -12.42
CA ASN A 277 -6.49 22.43 -11.78
C ASN A 277 -7.55 22.46 -10.66
N ASP A 278 -7.16 22.97 -9.51
CA ASP A 278 -8.02 23.23 -8.36
C ASP A 278 -7.65 24.55 -7.72
N TYR A 279 -8.65 25.26 -7.24
CA TYR A 279 -8.49 26.62 -6.74
C TYR A 279 -9.59 26.95 -5.73
N GLU A 280 -9.29 27.89 -4.86
CA GLU A 280 -10.25 28.55 -3.96
C GLU A 280 -10.09 30.06 -4.07
#